data_AF-A0A8E2B8K4-F1
#
_entry.id   AF-A0A8E2B8K4-F1
#
_cell.length_a   1.000
_cell.length_b   1.000
_cell.length_c   1.000
_cell.angle_alpha   90.00
_cell.angle_beta   90.00
_cell.angle_gamma   90.00
#
_symmetry.space_group_name_H-M   'P 1'
#
loop_
_entity.id
_entity.type
_entity.pdbx_description
1 polymer ?
#
loop_
_entity_poly.entity_id
_entity_poly.type
_entity_poly.pdbx_seq_one_letter_code
_entity_poly.pdbx_strand_id
1 'polypeptide(L)'
;MRAPELTGDVWLNTGGRRLSLAQLRGRVVLLDFWTSGCINCLHVLDELRPLEQEFADVLVTVGVHSPKFSHEGERTSIEAAVRRYEVQHPVVNDPKMELWSQYAVRAWPTLVVVDPEGYVVHVAAGEGHGEALRRVIADLVAKHEAKGTLRRGGNPYVPVEEQRTELRFPSKAVVTAGGRILVADTGHHSIVEFASDGETVIRRFGSGVRGTQDGPFDLAQFAEPSGIALLPNEVAQRVGYHAVVADTSGHRLRGLDLNTGEVKTIAGTGKQWRDGTDTGKALDIDLTSPWDVTWWAPAGGVVVAMAGNHTLSVFDPVSGDIRRFAGTTVEGLRDGDAHEAFFAQPSGFAVDGQKLWFVDAETSALRWIEPAGESFTVHTAVGTDLFTFGHADGPSDQALLQHPLGLAVLPDGRVAIADTYNGAIRRYDPFTRDVTTLATGFAEPQGLVRHDGELYVVESAGNRVTPLGGNGQATAVAGRRQAVQRPPTVLAPGEVEFSVVFTPPPGEKLDERYGPSTRLEITASPPELLADGAGVGTDLVRRITFAAGATEGVLQVVAQAASCDDGGEHPACRITRQDWGVPVRFEDGGGKALSLMMAGEPKAPATGQ
;
A
#
# COMPACT_ATOMS: atom_id res chain seq x y z
N MET A 1 11.51 -26.89 7.29
CA MET A 1 10.19 -27.50 7.62
C MET A 1 9.51 -27.94 6.33
N ARG A 2 8.65 -28.98 6.29
CA ARG A 2 7.86 -29.27 5.07
C ARG A 2 6.79 -28.21 4.88
N ALA A 3 6.66 -27.72 3.65
CA ALA A 3 5.65 -26.73 3.31
C ALA A 3 4.22 -27.30 3.46
N PRO A 4 3.30 -26.62 4.17
CA PRO A 4 1.88 -26.95 4.17
C PRO A 4 1.29 -26.96 2.75
N GLU A 5 0.35 -27.86 2.49
CA GLU A 5 -0.28 -27.98 1.17
C GLU A 5 -1.06 -26.72 0.79
N LEU A 6 -1.11 -26.39 -0.51
CA LEU A 6 -1.89 -25.26 -1.01
C LEU A 6 -3.38 -25.60 -0.96
N THR A 7 -4.13 -24.85 -0.15
CA THR A 7 -5.57 -24.99 0.04
C THR A 7 -6.29 -23.72 -0.39
N GLY A 8 -7.47 -23.87 -0.99
CA GLY A 8 -8.29 -22.75 -1.44
C GLY A 8 -9.19 -23.13 -2.61
N ASP A 9 -10.40 -22.57 -2.62
CA ASP A 9 -11.42 -22.92 -3.62
C ASP A 9 -11.40 -22.01 -4.85
N VAL A 10 -10.98 -20.76 -4.70
CA VAL A 10 -10.91 -19.77 -5.77
C VAL A 10 -9.45 -19.59 -6.18
N TRP A 11 -9.17 -19.92 -7.43
CA TRP A 11 -7.88 -19.76 -8.07
C TRP A 11 -8.02 -18.88 -9.31
N LEU A 12 -7.16 -17.87 -9.41
CA LEU A 12 -7.05 -16.97 -10.55
C LEU A 12 -5.77 -17.29 -11.31
N ASN A 13 -5.74 -16.94 -12.60
CA ASN A 13 -4.59 -17.15 -13.47
C ASN A 13 -4.13 -18.62 -13.61
N THR A 14 -5.03 -19.58 -13.44
CA THR A 14 -4.73 -21.03 -13.56
C THR A 14 -5.63 -21.77 -14.56
N GLY A 15 -6.49 -21.05 -15.29
CA GLY A 15 -7.47 -21.66 -16.19
C GLY A 15 -8.50 -22.53 -15.47
N GLY A 16 -8.82 -22.18 -14.21
CA GLY A 16 -9.76 -22.92 -13.36
C GLY A 16 -9.16 -24.13 -12.65
N ARG A 17 -7.84 -24.36 -12.78
CA ARG A 17 -7.16 -25.46 -12.09
C ARG A 17 -6.79 -25.07 -10.66
N ARG A 18 -6.96 -26.01 -9.73
CA ARG A 18 -6.37 -25.93 -8.40
C ARG A 18 -4.93 -26.44 -8.47
N LEU A 19 -3.98 -25.66 -7.95
CA LEU A 19 -2.59 -26.08 -7.86
C LEU A 19 -2.35 -26.83 -6.55
N SER A 20 -1.35 -27.73 -6.55
CA SER A 20 -0.83 -28.36 -5.35
C SER A 20 0.69 -28.38 -5.35
N LEU A 21 1.30 -28.41 -4.17
CA LEU A 21 2.75 -28.52 -4.01
C LEU A 21 3.29 -29.81 -4.65
N ALA A 22 2.48 -30.87 -4.70
CA ALA A 22 2.85 -32.11 -5.40
C ALA A 22 3.01 -31.89 -6.91
N GLN A 23 2.17 -31.07 -7.54
CA GLN A 23 2.29 -30.74 -8.97
C GLN A 23 3.48 -29.83 -9.27
N LEU A 24 3.88 -29.00 -8.29
CA LEU A 24 5.00 -28.07 -8.40
C LEU A 24 6.36 -28.69 -8.01
N ARG A 25 6.41 -30.00 -7.75
CA ARG A 25 7.67 -30.69 -7.39
C ARG A 25 8.72 -30.55 -8.47
N GLY A 26 9.94 -30.25 -8.05
CA GLY A 26 11.05 -29.95 -8.94
C GLY A 26 11.19 -28.47 -9.30
N ARG A 27 10.29 -27.60 -8.83
CA ARG A 27 10.34 -26.14 -9.02
C ARG A 27 10.65 -25.42 -7.73
N VAL A 28 11.28 -24.27 -7.81
CA VAL A 28 11.28 -23.32 -6.69
C VAL A 28 9.89 -22.68 -6.66
N VAL A 29 9.23 -22.67 -5.50
CA VAL A 29 7.93 -22.03 -5.33
C VAL A 29 8.09 -20.84 -4.39
N LEU A 30 7.63 -19.67 -4.84
CA LEU A 30 7.60 -18.45 -4.02
C LEU A 30 6.14 -18.16 -3.69
N LEU A 31 5.78 -18.22 -2.42
CA LEU A 31 4.45 -17.81 -1.95
C LEU A 31 4.52 -16.35 -1.51
N ASP A 32 3.63 -15.52 -2.05
CA ASP A 32 3.47 -14.13 -1.66
C ASP A 32 2.17 -13.95 -0.88
N PHE A 33 2.25 -13.73 0.43
CA PHE A 33 1.08 -13.46 1.27
C PHE A 33 0.76 -11.97 1.22
N TRP A 34 -0.27 -11.61 0.46
CA TRP A 34 -0.56 -10.22 0.10
C TRP A 34 -2.04 -9.87 0.27
N THR A 35 -2.34 -8.58 0.24
CA THR A 35 -3.70 -8.02 0.22
C THR A 35 -3.73 -6.79 -0.67
N SER A 36 -4.84 -6.57 -1.37
CA SER A 36 -4.96 -5.58 -2.45
C SER A 36 -4.95 -4.10 -2.01
N GLY A 37 -5.30 -3.81 -0.76
CA GLY A 37 -5.33 -2.46 -0.20
C GLY A 37 -4.00 -1.94 0.35
N CYS A 38 -3.03 -2.84 0.60
CA CYS A 38 -1.77 -2.54 1.28
C CYS A 38 -0.69 -2.08 0.30
N ILE A 39 -0.19 -0.85 0.46
CA ILE A 39 0.85 -0.30 -0.41
C ILE A 39 2.15 -1.11 -0.42
N ASN A 40 2.55 -1.67 0.73
CA ASN A 40 3.75 -2.50 0.84
C ASN A 40 3.63 -3.78 0.00
N CYS A 41 2.42 -4.36 -0.09
CA CYS A 41 2.17 -5.50 -0.97
C CYS A 41 2.32 -5.11 -2.44
N LEU A 42 1.86 -3.92 -2.83
CA LEU A 42 1.98 -3.45 -4.22
C LEU A 42 3.43 -3.22 -4.62
N HIS A 43 4.27 -2.70 -3.72
CA HIS A 43 5.71 -2.60 -3.96
C HIS A 43 6.36 -3.97 -4.17
N VAL A 44 5.96 -4.98 -3.37
CA VAL A 44 6.46 -6.34 -3.55
C VAL A 44 6.08 -6.92 -4.91
N LEU A 45 4.87 -6.67 -5.43
CA LEU A 45 4.51 -7.11 -6.78
C LEU A 45 5.53 -6.62 -7.83
N ASP A 46 5.99 -5.38 -7.72
CA ASP A 46 7.01 -4.81 -8.61
C ASP A 46 8.41 -5.40 -8.39
N GLU A 47 8.76 -5.76 -7.14
CA GLU A 47 9.97 -6.50 -6.84
C GLU A 47 9.97 -7.93 -7.42
N LEU A 48 8.79 -8.57 -7.50
CA LEU A 48 8.64 -9.94 -7.99
C LEU A 48 8.72 -10.06 -9.52
N ARG A 49 8.21 -9.07 -10.28
CA ARG A 49 8.23 -9.07 -11.76
C ARG A 49 9.60 -9.43 -12.38
N PRO A 50 10.73 -8.78 -12.00
CA PRO A 50 12.02 -9.13 -12.57
C PRO A 50 12.48 -10.54 -12.17
N LEU A 51 12.14 -11.02 -10.97
CA LEU A 51 12.47 -12.38 -10.53
C LEU A 51 11.70 -13.43 -11.31
N GLU A 52 10.41 -13.18 -11.55
CA GLU A 52 9.55 -14.04 -12.38
C GLU A 52 10.07 -14.14 -13.80
N GLN A 53 10.59 -13.04 -14.36
CA GLN A 53 11.19 -13.03 -15.69
C GLN A 53 12.54 -13.77 -15.71
N GLU A 54 13.43 -13.50 -14.75
CA GLU A 54 14.77 -14.09 -14.70
C GLU A 54 14.73 -15.61 -14.49
N PHE A 55 13.82 -16.09 -13.63
CA PHE A 55 13.71 -17.49 -13.24
C PHE A 55 12.48 -18.19 -13.83
N ALA A 56 11.90 -17.68 -14.93
CA ALA A 56 10.63 -18.17 -15.49
C ALA A 56 10.58 -19.69 -15.78
N ASP A 57 11.73 -20.31 -16.05
CA ASP A 57 11.82 -21.73 -16.34
C ASP A 57 11.86 -22.61 -15.07
N VAL A 58 12.17 -22.06 -13.90
CA VAL A 58 12.38 -22.82 -12.64
C VAL A 58 11.55 -22.33 -11.46
N LEU A 59 11.14 -21.06 -11.45
CA LEU A 59 10.34 -20.43 -10.41
C LEU A 59 8.85 -20.53 -10.73
N VAL A 60 8.03 -20.73 -9.70
CA VAL A 60 6.58 -20.53 -9.75
C VAL A 60 6.19 -19.65 -8.57
N THR A 61 5.79 -18.41 -8.83
CA THR A 61 5.17 -17.55 -7.83
C THR A 61 3.71 -17.96 -7.64
N VAL A 62 3.22 -17.95 -6.40
CA VAL A 62 1.80 -18.09 -6.08
C VAL A 62 1.43 -16.98 -5.10
N GLY A 63 0.59 -16.06 -5.54
CA GLY A 63 0.00 -15.06 -4.66
C GLY A 63 -1.04 -15.71 -3.75
N VAL A 64 -0.80 -15.74 -2.45
CA VAL A 64 -1.76 -16.13 -1.43
C VAL A 64 -2.45 -14.87 -0.94
N HIS A 65 -3.61 -14.56 -1.51
CA HIS A 65 -4.35 -13.36 -1.15
C HIS A 65 -5.08 -13.58 0.18
N SER A 66 -4.59 -12.95 1.24
CA SER A 66 -5.14 -13.03 2.60
C SER A 66 -5.68 -11.64 2.99
N PRO A 67 -6.99 -11.41 2.91
CA PRO A 67 -7.58 -10.07 2.93
C PRO A 67 -7.47 -9.37 4.29
N LYS A 68 -7.14 -8.06 4.31
CA LYS A 68 -7.25 -7.22 5.52
C LYS A 68 -8.71 -6.78 5.75
N PHE A 69 -9.36 -6.34 4.69
CA PHE A 69 -10.75 -5.87 4.66
C PHE A 69 -11.68 -6.94 4.10
N SER A 70 -12.93 -6.97 4.58
CA SER A 70 -13.94 -7.96 4.15
C SER A 70 -14.19 -7.95 2.64
N HIS A 71 -14.25 -6.75 2.04
CA HIS A 71 -14.41 -6.54 0.60
C HIS A 71 -13.36 -7.26 -0.24
N GLU A 72 -12.10 -7.29 0.21
CA GLU A 72 -11.00 -7.90 -0.54
C GLU A 72 -11.15 -9.43 -0.63
N GLY A 73 -11.83 -10.06 0.33
CA GLY A 73 -12.09 -11.49 0.32
C GLY A 73 -13.11 -11.93 -0.74
N GLU A 74 -13.85 -11.00 -1.33
CA GLU A 74 -14.84 -11.28 -2.37
C GLU A 74 -14.18 -11.60 -3.70
N ARG A 75 -14.74 -12.57 -4.42
CA ARG A 75 -14.19 -13.05 -5.69
C ARG A 75 -14.04 -11.94 -6.74
N THR A 76 -15.05 -11.08 -6.87
CA THR A 76 -15.04 -9.98 -7.86
C THR A 76 -13.97 -8.94 -7.53
N SER A 77 -13.72 -8.68 -6.25
CA SER A 77 -12.73 -7.72 -5.77
C SER A 77 -11.31 -8.21 -6.04
N ILE A 78 -11.00 -9.46 -5.70
CA ILE A 78 -9.68 -10.05 -6.01
C ILE A 78 -9.46 -10.17 -7.53
N GLU A 79 -10.49 -10.51 -8.32
CA GLU A 79 -10.41 -10.52 -9.79
C GLU A 79 -10.11 -9.12 -10.34
N ALA A 80 -10.72 -8.07 -9.78
CA ALA A 80 -10.44 -6.68 -10.13
C ALA A 80 -9.02 -6.27 -9.74
N ALA A 81 -8.55 -6.60 -8.53
CA ALA A 81 -7.20 -6.30 -8.07
C ALA A 81 -6.11 -6.96 -8.92
N VAL A 82 -6.27 -8.25 -9.24
CA VAL A 82 -5.33 -8.99 -10.12
C VAL A 82 -5.19 -8.33 -11.49
N ARG A 83 -6.30 -7.80 -12.05
CA ARG A 83 -6.28 -7.09 -13.33
C ARG A 83 -5.70 -5.67 -13.19
N ARG A 84 -6.10 -4.93 -12.16
CA ARG A 84 -5.65 -3.55 -11.89
C ARG A 84 -4.14 -3.47 -11.78
N TYR A 85 -3.55 -4.38 -11.03
CA TYR A 85 -2.11 -4.42 -10.77
C TYR A 85 -1.38 -5.39 -11.71
N GLU A 86 -2.03 -5.89 -12.76
CA GLU A 86 -1.42 -6.72 -13.80
C GLU A 86 -0.60 -7.89 -13.22
N VAL A 87 -1.20 -8.63 -12.28
CA VAL A 87 -0.58 -9.79 -11.63
C VAL A 87 -0.55 -10.96 -12.60
N GLN A 88 0.65 -11.42 -12.98
CA GLN A 88 0.88 -12.45 -14.00
C GLN A 88 1.34 -13.81 -13.44
N HIS A 89 1.04 -14.08 -12.16
CA HIS A 89 1.24 -15.37 -11.53
C HIS A 89 -0.08 -15.97 -11.02
N PRO A 90 -0.17 -17.28 -10.76
CA PRO A 90 -1.30 -17.89 -10.06
C PRO A 90 -1.61 -17.20 -8.74
N VAL A 91 -2.90 -16.98 -8.47
CA VAL A 91 -3.36 -16.42 -7.19
C VAL A 91 -4.41 -17.33 -6.57
N VAL A 92 -4.26 -17.64 -5.29
CA VAL A 92 -5.27 -18.32 -4.47
C VAL A 92 -5.89 -17.34 -3.50
N ASN A 93 -7.23 -17.33 -3.42
CA ASN A 93 -7.93 -16.53 -2.42
C ASN A 93 -8.03 -17.30 -1.10
N ASP A 94 -7.45 -16.74 -0.03
CA ASP A 94 -7.46 -17.28 1.33
C ASP A 94 -8.25 -16.35 2.29
N PRO A 95 -9.58 -16.18 2.10
CA PRO A 95 -10.37 -15.20 2.84
C PRO A 95 -10.53 -15.55 4.32
N LYS A 96 -10.20 -16.78 4.72
CA LYS A 96 -10.24 -17.26 6.11
C LYS A 96 -8.88 -17.27 6.78
N MET A 97 -7.82 -16.82 6.09
CA MET A 97 -6.45 -16.84 6.59
C MET A 97 -5.98 -18.25 7.04
N GLU A 98 -6.42 -19.29 6.35
CA GLU A 98 -6.07 -20.68 6.66
C GLU A 98 -4.61 -20.95 6.26
N LEU A 99 -4.23 -20.59 5.03
CA LEU A 99 -2.83 -20.70 4.58
C LEU A 99 -1.94 -19.75 5.36
N TRP A 100 -2.39 -18.51 5.57
CA TRP A 100 -1.70 -17.53 6.42
C TRP A 100 -1.32 -18.14 7.79
N SER A 101 -2.28 -18.81 8.43
CA SER A 101 -2.08 -19.44 9.74
C SER A 101 -1.14 -20.65 9.66
N GLN A 102 -1.30 -21.51 8.65
CA GLN A 102 -0.46 -22.70 8.45
C GLN A 102 1.01 -22.37 8.21
N TYR A 103 1.28 -21.26 7.52
CA TYR A 103 2.64 -20.75 7.28
C TYR A 103 3.15 -19.83 8.39
N ALA A 104 2.39 -19.65 9.47
CA ALA A 104 2.72 -18.78 10.60
C ALA A 104 3.01 -17.33 10.21
N VAL A 105 2.33 -16.81 9.20
CA VAL A 105 2.47 -15.44 8.71
C VAL A 105 1.93 -14.44 9.74
N ARG A 106 2.57 -13.27 9.85
CA ARG A 106 2.23 -12.23 10.86
C ARG A 106 2.20 -10.80 10.31
N ALA A 107 2.65 -10.58 9.08
CA ALA A 107 2.66 -9.27 8.44
C ALA A 107 2.35 -9.38 6.96
N TRP A 108 1.77 -8.32 6.41
CA TRP A 108 1.65 -8.12 4.98
C TRP A 108 2.78 -7.19 4.50
N PRO A 109 3.39 -7.46 3.34
CA PRO A 109 3.47 -8.78 2.70
C PRO A 109 4.35 -9.75 3.51
N THR A 110 4.27 -11.05 3.22
CA THR A 110 5.29 -12.03 3.64
C THR A 110 5.57 -13.00 2.49
N LEU A 111 6.84 -13.18 2.19
CA LEU A 111 7.34 -14.02 1.11
C LEU A 111 7.90 -15.33 1.69
N VAL A 112 7.48 -16.47 1.14
CA VAL A 112 7.93 -17.79 1.57
C VAL A 112 8.50 -18.56 0.39
N VAL A 113 9.78 -18.94 0.47
CA VAL A 113 10.46 -19.75 -0.55
C VAL A 113 10.42 -21.22 -0.14
N VAL A 114 9.87 -22.03 -1.03
CA VAL A 114 9.82 -23.50 -0.95
C VAL A 114 10.73 -24.09 -2.01
N ASP A 115 11.62 -24.99 -1.59
CA ASP A 115 12.57 -25.64 -2.48
C ASP A 115 11.91 -26.70 -3.41
N PRO A 116 12.60 -27.18 -4.46
CA PRO A 116 12.13 -28.26 -5.34
C PRO A 116 11.69 -29.56 -4.65
N GLU A 117 12.13 -29.76 -3.41
CA GLU A 117 11.81 -30.90 -2.54
C GLU A 117 10.71 -30.57 -1.51
N GLY A 118 10.01 -29.44 -1.68
CA GLY A 118 8.83 -29.05 -0.90
C GLY A 118 9.11 -28.68 0.55
N TYR A 119 10.31 -28.17 0.84
CA TYR A 119 10.67 -27.64 2.15
C TYR A 119 10.68 -26.11 2.11
N VAL A 120 10.10 -25.48 3.14
CA VAL A 120 10.29 -24.05 3.37
C VAL A 120 11.75 -23.83 3.77
N VAL A 121 12.44 -23.01 2.98
CA VAL A 121 13.87 -22.73 3.11
C VAL A 121 14.14 -21.25 3.36
N HIS A 122 13.22 -20.35 3.04
CA HIS A 122 13.38 -18.93 3.33
C HIS A 122 12.02 -18.27 3.60
N VAL A 123 11.99 -17.33 4.53
CA VAL A 123 10.85 -16.45 4.79
C VAL A 123 11.37 -15.02 4.89
N ALA A 124 10.69 -14.07 4.25
CA ALA A 124 10.99 -12.65 4.34
C ALA A 124 9.69 -11.87 4.57
N ALA A 125 9.58 -11.13 5.67
CA ALA A 125 8.43 -10.30 5.96
C ALA A 125 8.69 -8.87 5.49
N GLY A 126 7.66 -8.23 4.93
CA GLY A 126 7.74 -6.89 4.37
C GLY A 126 8.22 -6.84 2.94
N GLU A 127 8.56 -5.61 2.55
CA GLU A 127 9.05 -5.23 1.24
C GLU A 127 10.56 -4.99 1.25
N GLY A 128 11.20 -4.95 0.07
CA GLY A 128 12.62 -4.60 -0.11
C GLY A 128 13.54 -5.81 -0.20
N HIS A 129 13.00 -6.98 -0.56
CA HIS A 129 13.71 -8.26 -0.54
C HIS A 129 14.10 -8.77 -1.93
N GLY A 130 13.77 -8.05 -3.01
CA GLY A 130 13.99 -8.49 -4.39
C GLY A 130 15.39 -9.08 -4.68
N GLU A 131 16.47 -8.37 -4.36
CA GLU A 131 17.84 -8.87 -4.59
C GLU A 131 18.22 -10.01 -3.61
N ALA A 132 17.76 -9.97 -2.36
CA ALA A 132 17.96 -11.07 -1.42
C ALA A 132 17.32 -12.37 -1.93
N LEU A 133 16.08 -12.28 -2.42
CA LEU A 133 15.36 -13.39 -3.04
C LEU A 133 16.05 -13.88 -4.30
N ARG A 134 16.55 -12.97 -5.15
CA ARG A 134 17.33 -13.33 -6.33
C ARG A 134 18.52 -14.23 -5.98
N ARG A 135 19.28 -13.87 -4.94
CA ARG A 135 20.43 -14.65 -4.45
C ARG A 135 20.00 -16.00 -3.87
N VAL A 136 18.94 -16.02 -3.07
CA VAL A 136 18.37 -17.26 -2.50
C VAL A 136 17.91 -18.22 -3.61
N ILE A 137 17.17 -17.72 -4.61
CA ILE A 137 16.67 -18.53 -5.72
C ILE A 137 17.82 -19.06 -6.57
N ALA A 138 18.83 -18.23 -6.87
CA ALA A 138 20.01 -18.66 -7.63
C ALA A 138 20.79 -19.79 -6.93
N ASP A 139 20.99 -19.70 -5.62
CA ASP A 139 21.64 -20.76 -4.84
C ASP A 139 20.83 -22.06 -4.84
N LEU A 140 19.50 -21.97 -4.67
CA LEU A 140 18.60 -23.12 -4.75
C LEU A 140 18.66 -23.78 -6.14
N VAL A 141 18.69 -22.99 -7.22
CA VAL A 141 18.83 -23.52 -8.59
C VAL A 141 20.13 -24.32 -8.71
N ALA A 142 21.27 -23.75 -8.31
CA ALA A 142 22.57 -24.42 -8.38
C ALA A 142 22.57 -25.72 -7.56
N LYS A 143 22.08 -25.67 -6.32
CA LYS A 143 22.00 -26.81 -5.41
C LYS A 143 21.14 -27.95 -5.95
N HIS A 144 19.94 -27.63 -6.45
CA HIS A 144 18.98 -28.64 -6.89
C HIS A 144 19.28 -29.14 -8.31
N GLU A 145 20.00 -28.37 -9.13
CA GLU A 145 20.56 -28.83 -10.40
C GLU A 145 21.67 -29.86 -10.16
N ALA A 146 22.62 -29.57 -9.26
CA ALA A 146 23.66 -30.52 -8.85
C ALA A 146 23.08 -31.81 -8.24
N LYS A 147 21.97 -31.69 -7.48
CA LYS A 147 21.27 -32.83 -6.88
C LYS A 147 20.37 -33.60 -7.87
N GLY A 148 20.11 -33.06 -9.05
CA GLY A 148 19.20 -33.65 -10.04
C GLY A 148 17.72 -33.62 -9.63
N THR A 149 17.34 -32.75 -8.70
CA THR A 149 15.94 -32.59 -8.24
C THR A 149 15.22 -31.41 -8.89
N LEU A 150 15.94 -30.55 -9.61
CA LEU A 150 15.36 -29.41 -10.35
C LEU A 150 14.73 -29.86 -11.68
N ARG A 151 13.58 -29.29 -12.01
CA ARG A 151 12.89 -29.42 -13.31
C ARG A 151 12.74 -28.05 -13.94
N ARG A 152 13.06 -27.94 -15.24
CA ARG A 152 12.89 -26.71 -16.03
C ARG A 152 11.64 -26.81 -16.91
N GLY A 153 10.95 -25.68 -17.09
CA GLY A 153 9.76 -25.51 -17.94
C GLY A 153 8.43 -25.90 -17.28
N GLY A 154 7.33 -25.44 -17.88
CA GLY A 154 5.95 -25.63 -17.40
C GLY A 154 5.51 -24.49 -16.46
N ASN A 155 4.88 -23.45 -17.01
CA ASN A 155 4.29 -22.39 -16.19
C ASN A 155 2.79 -22.71 -15.99
N PRO A 156 2.29 -22.79 -14.74
CA PRO A 156 0.86 -22.98 -14.47
C PRO A 156 0.00 -21.74 -14.78
N TYR A 157 0.62 -20.58 -15.04
CA TYR A 157 -0.06 -19.36 -15.42
C TYR A 157 -0.88 -19.55 -16.69
N VAL A 158 -2.14 -19.13 -16.61
CA VAL A 158 -3.05 -19.03 -17.75
C VAL A 158 -3.60 -17.60 -17.76
N PRO A 159 -3.30 -16.81 -18.81
CA PRO A 159 -3.77 -15.44 -18.90
C PRO A 159 -5.30 -15.40 -19.00
N VAL A 160 -5.89 -14.38 -18.37
CA VAL A 160 -7.31 -14.08 -18.53
C VAL A 160 -7.48 -13.17 -19.75
N GLU A 161 -8.46 -13.46 -20.61
CA GLU A 161 -8.79 -12.58 -21.72
C GLU A 161 -9.37 -11.27 -21.19
N GLU A 162 -8.75 -10.15 -21.55
CA GLU A 162 -9.19 -8.82 -21.11
C GLU A 162 -10.09 -8.15 -22.16
N GLN A 163 -11.19 -7.58 -21.70
CA GLN A 163 -12.05 -6.75 -22.54
C GLN A 163 -11.45 -5.35 -22.67
N ARG A 164 -11.38 -4.85 -23.91
CA ARG A 164 -11.00 -3.45 -24.16
C ARG A 164 -12.15 -2.53 -23.79
N THR A 165 -11.88 -1.55 -22.94
CA THR A 165 -12.81 -0.51 -22.51
C THR A 165 -12.21 0.87 -22.79
N GLU A 166 -13.02 1.93 -22.74
CA GLU A 166 -12.51 3.31 -22.95
C GLU A 166 -11.60 3.73 -21.79
N LEU A 167 -12.02 3.46 -20.55
CA LEU A 167 -11.20 3.61 -19.34
C LEU A 167 -10.93 2.22 -18.74
N ARG A 168 -9.81 2.05 -18.05
CA ARG A 168 -9.43 0.83 -17.33
C ARG A 168 -8.90 1.24 -15.95
N PHE A 169 -9.65 0.88 -14.92
CA PHE A 169 -9.37 1.22 -13.52
C PHE A 169 -9.07 2.70 -13.27
N PRO A 170 -9.89 3.66 -13.74
CA PRO A 170 -9.62 5.07 -13.51
C PRO A 170 -9.65 5.38 -12.01
N SER A 171 -8.78 6.28 -11.55
CA SER A 171 -8.63 6.58 -10.11
C SER A 171 -8.98 8.02 -9.73
N LYS A 172 -8.69 8.99 -10.59
CA LYS A 172 -8.93 10.42 -10.34
C LYS A 172 -9.43 11.14 -11.59
N ALA A 173 -10.23 12.19 -11.39
CA ALA A 173 -10.60 13.13 -12.44
C ALA A 173 -10.54 14.58 -11.95
N VAL A 174 -10.18 15.51 -12.83
CA VAL A 174 -10.18 16.97 -12.55
C VAL A 174 -10.72 17.75 -13.75
N VAL A 175 -11.32 18.91 -13.48
CA VAL A 175 -11.87 19.80 -14.52
C VAL A 175 -10.99 21.03 -14.66
N THR A 176 -10.51 21.29 -15.86
CA THR A 176 -9.73 22.48 -16.21
C THR A 176 -10.58 23.74 -16.20
N ALA A 177 -9.95 24.92 -16.11
CA ALA A 177 -10.67 26.20 -16.20
C ALA A 177 -11.43 26.39 -17.53
N GLY A 178 -11.02 25.71 -18.59
CA GLY A 178 -11.71 25.69 -19.89
C GLY A 178 -12.82 24.64 -20.00
N GLY A 179 -13.14 23.92 -18.91
CA GLY A 179 -14.18 22.90 -18.86
C GLY A 179 -13.78 21.52 -19.39
N ARG A 180 -12.55 21.32 -19.88
CA ARG A 180 -12.03 19.99 -20.24
C ARG A 180 -11.84 19.13 -19.00
N ILE A 181 -12.02 17.82 -19.13
CA ILE A 181 -11.90 16.86 -18.03
C ILE A 181 -10.66 16.00 -18.25
N LEU A 182 -9.76 15.96 -17.27
CA LEU A 182 -8.63 15.04 -17.25
C LEU A 182 -8.99 13.87 -16.34
N VAL A 183 -8.81 12.64 -16.82
CA VAL A 183 -9.05 11.41 -16.06
C VAL A 183 -7.77 10.59 -16.02
N ALA A 184 -7.32 10.21 -14.83
CA ALA A 184 -6.23 9.26 -14.66
C ALA A 184 -6.75 7.87 -14.96
N ASP A 185 -6.41 7.37 -16.15
CA ASP A 185 -6.77 6.06 -16.67
C ASP A 185 -5.67 5.06 -16.29
N THR A 186 -5.62 4.78 -14.98
CA THR A 186 -4.49 4.15 -14.28
C THR A 186 -4.10 2.81 -14.90
N GLY A 187 -5.10 1.97 -15.22
CA GLY A 187 -4.89 0.65 -15.81
C GLY A 187 -4.56 0.69 -17.31
N HIS A 188 -4.70 1.83 -17.98
CA HIS A 188 -4.09 2.06 -19.30
C HIS A 188 -2.80 2.88 -19.21
N HIS A 189 -2.25 3.09 -18.01
CA HIS A 189 -1.01 3.85 -17.82
C HIS A 189 -1.00 5.20 -18.57
N SER A 190 -2.12 5.92 -18.50
CA SER A 190 -2.30 7.18 -19.23
C SER A 190 -3.23 8.16 -18.52
N ILE A 191 -3.20 9.42 -18.95
CA ILE A 191 -4.19 10.44 -18.60
C ILE A 191 -5.04 10.74 -19.84
N VAL A 192 -6.36 10.63 -19.73
CA VAL A 192 -7.29 10.91 -20.82
C VAL A 192 -7.80 12.33 -20.69
N GLU A 193 -7.74 13.10 -21.78
CA GLU A 193 -8.33 14.43 -21.87
C GLU A 193 -9.65 14.35 -22.65
N PHE A 194 -10.76 14.60 -21.97
CA PHE A 194 -12.09 14.72 -22.56
C PHE A 194 -12.45 16.19 -22.81
N ALA A 195 -13.30 16.42 -23.80
CA ALA A 195 -13.99 17.69 -23.96
C ALA A 195 -14.94 17.96 -22.79
N SER A 196 -15.53 19.17 -22.78
CA SER A 196 -16.44 19.59 -21.70
C SER A 196 -17.77 18.84 -21.67
N ASP A 197 -18.06 18.03 -22.69
CA ASP A 197 -19.20 17.10 -22.69
C ASP A 197 -18.95 15.86 -21.83
N GLY A 198 -17.68 15.60 -21.42
CA GLY A 198 -17.29 14.43 -20.66
C GLY A 198 -17.35 13.10 -21.43
N GLU A 199 -17.63 13.14 -22.74
CA GLU A 199 -17.79 11.96 -23.59
C GLU A 199 -16.76 11.94 -24.73
N THR A 200 -16.45 13.10 -25.31
CA THR A 200 -15.55 13.19 -26.46
C THR A 200 -14.09 13.18 -26.00
N VAL A 201 -13.36 12.10 -26.30
CA VAL A 201 -11.91 12.04 -26.08
C VAL A 201 -11.18 12.96 -27.05
N ILE A 202 -10.43 13.91 -26.51
CA ILE A 202 -9.56 14.81 -27.27
C ILE A 202 -8.23 14.12 -27.58
N ARG A 203 -7.58 13.56 -26.55
CA ARG A 203 -6.31 12.81 -26.64
C ARG A 203 -5.99 12.06 -25.35
N ARG A 204 -4.91 11.28 -25.38
CA ARG A 204 -4.40 10.49 -24.24
C ARG A 204 -2.92 10.77 -24.03
N PHE A 205 -2.53 11.19 -22.84
CA PHE A 205 -1.13 11.31 -22.43
C PHE A 205 -0.67 9.95 -21.89
N GLY A 206 0.18 9.26 -22.62
CA GLY A 206 0.64 7.91 -22.30
C GLY A 206 0.47 6.98 -23.50
N SER A 207 1.52 6.25 -23.83
CA SER A 207 1.53 5.25 -24.91
C SER A 207 0.71 3.99 -24.60
N GLY A 208 0.19 3.85 -23.37
CA GLY A 208 -0.48 2.64 -22.90
C GLY A 208 0.48 1.58 -22.34
N VAL A 209 1.79 1.78 -22.47
CA VAL A 209 2.82 0.88 -21.96
C VAL A 209 3.31 1.37 -20.61
N ARG A 210 3.34 0.47 -19.62
CA ARG A 210 3.93 0.72 -18.31
C ARG A 210 5.39 1.13 -18.45
N GLY A 211 5.76 2.30 -17.93
CA GLY A 211 7.13 2.80 -18.01
C GLY A 211 7.25 4.23 -17.52
N THR A 212 8.42 4.84 -17.75
CA THR A 212 8.75 6.16 -17.17
C THR A 212 9.32 7.14 -18.19
N GLN A 213 9.16 6.82 -19.48
CA GLN A 213 9.63 7.66 -20.57
C GLN A 213 8.90 9.01 -20.60
N ASP A 214 9.67 10.10 -20.72
CA ASP A 214 9.18 11.46 -20.99
C ASP A 214 9.05 11.70 -22.50
N GLY A 215 8.34 12.76 -22.89
CA GLY A 215 8.21 13.17 -24.28
C GLY A 215 6.80 13.63 -24.66
N PRO A 216 6.45 13.61 -25.96
CA PRO A 216 5.11 13.99 -26.41
C PRO A 216 4.05 13.02 -25.87
N PHE A 217 2.79 13.49 -25.81
CA PHE A 217 1.68 12.79 -25.18
C PHE A 217 1.47 11.34 -25.67
N ASP A 218 1.79 11.03 -26.92
CA ASP A 218 1.61 9.71 -27.53
C ASP A 218 2.79 8.74 -27.31
N LEU A 219 3.95 9.24 -26.87
CA LEU A 219 5.15 8.44 -26.61
C LEU A 219 5.53 8.35 -25.14
N ALA A 220 5.12 9.33 -24.32
CA ALA A 220 5.34 9.29 -22.89
C ALA A 220 4.78 7.99 -22.29
N GLN A 221 5.39 7.51 -21.22
CA GLN A 221 4.94 6.33 -20.49
C GLN A 221 4.70 6.71 -19.04
N PHE A 222 3.69 6.11 -18.43
CA PHE A 222 3.41 6.19 -17.00
C PHE A 222 3.44 4.78 -16.40
N ALA A 223 3.53 4.69 -15.09
CA ALA A 223 3.41 3.47 -14.32
C ALA A 223 2.34 3.70 -13.24
N GLU A 224 1.10 3.37 -13.61
CA GLU A 224 -0.10 3.48 -12.77
C GLU A 224 -0.34 4.92 -12.26
N PRO A 225 -0.57 5.88 -13.18
CA PRO A 225 -0.81 7.28 -12.80
C PRO A 225 -2.14 7.41 -12.05
N SER A 226 -2.16 8.27 -11.04
CA SER A 226 -3.27 8.42 -10.09
C SER A 226 -3.68 9.89 -9.92
N GLY A 227 -3.31 10.53 -8.81
CA GLY A 227 -3.64 11.93 -8.52
C GLY A 227 -3.30 12.90 -9.65
N ILE A 228 -4.16 13.89 -9.84
CA ILE A 228 -3.95 14.99 -10.79
C ILE A 228 -4.22 16.31 -10.07
N ALA A 229 -3.25 17.22 -10.09
CA ALA A 229 -3.38 18.58 -9.58
C ALA A 229 -3.23 19.59 -10.72
N LEU A 230 -4.23 20.45 -10.89
CA LEU A 230 -4.10 21.62 -11.76
C LEU A 230 -3.33 22.71 -11.03
N LEU A 231 -2.36 23.32 -11.71
CA LEU A 231 -1.60 24.44 -11.19
C LEU A 231 -2.36 25.76 -11.38
N PRO A 232 -2.19 26.75 -10.48
CA PRO A 232 -2.64 28.10 -10.74
C PRO A 232 -2.06 28.64 -12.05
N ASN A 233 -2.84 29.41 -12.81
CA ASN A 233 -2.42 29.90 -14.13
C ASN A 233 -1.06 30.60 -14.12
N GLU A 234 -0.80 31.44 -13.11
CA GLU A 234 0.48 32.17 -12.98
C GLU A 234 1.67 31.21 -12.78
N VAL A 235 1.47 30.16 -12.00
CA VAL A 235 2.48 29.12 -11.78
C VAL A 235 2.67 28.32 -13.06
N ALA A 236 1.58 27.85 -13.68
CA ALA A 236 1.59 27.06 -14.90
C ALA A 236 2.35 27.76 -16.04
N GLN A 237 2.09 29.05 -16.24
CA GLN A 237 2.79 29.87 -17.25
C GLN A 237 4.28 30.00 -16.96
N ARG A 238 4.67 30.08 -15.68
CA ARG A 238 6.08 30.20 -15.27
C ARG A 238 6.86 28.91 -15.47
N VAL A 239 6.24 27.75 -15.23
CA VAL A 239 6.91 26.44 -15.23
C VAL A 239 6.74 25.66 -16.53
N GLY A 240 5.82 26.09 -17.39
CA GLY A 240 5.57 25.52 -18.71
C GLY A 240 4.78 24.20 -18.69
N TYR A 241 4.00 23.93 -17.64
CA TYR A 241 3.08 22.81 -17.56
C TYR A 241 1.88 23.18 -16.69
N HIS A 242 0.72 22.58 -16.94
CA HIS A 242 -0.56 22.98 -16.35
C HIS A 242 -1.05 22.01 -15.28
N ALA A 243 -0.63 20.75 -15.35
CA ALA A 243 -1.00 19.74 -14.38
C ALA A 243 0.22 18.99 -13.85
N VAL A 244 0.13 18.58 -12.59
CA VAL A 244 1.03 17.62 -11.94
C VAL A 244 0.28 16.32 -11.77
N VAL A 245 0.91 15.20 -12.13
CA VAL A 245 0.37 13.85 -12.00
C VAL A 245 1.25 13.06 -11.06
N ALA A 246 0.61 12.39 -10.11
CA ALA A 246 1.23 11.34 -9.30
C ALA A 246 1.36 10.07 -10.14
N ASP A 247 2.60 9.71 -10.48
CA ASP A 247 2.94 8.50 -11.24
C ASP A 247 3.38 7.42 -10.25
N THR A 248 2.37 6.75 -9.68
CA THR A 248 2.43 6.04 -8.39
C THR A 248 3.55 5.01 -8.34
N SER A 249 3.46 4.00 -9.21
CA SER A 249 4.41 2.89 -9.25
C SER A 249 5.68 3.27 -10.00
N GLY A 250 5.65 4.40 -10.72
CA GLY A 250 6.83 5.06 -11.25
C GLY A 250 7.63 5.84 -10.21
N HIS A 251 7.10 6.01 -8.98
CA HIS A 251 7.69 6.80 -7.89
C HIS A 251 8.12 8.21 -8.32
N ARG A 252 7.26 8.86 -9.11
CA ARG A 252 7.55 10.15 -9.74
C ARG A 252 6.36 11.09 -9.70
N LEU A 253 6.64 12.38 -9.84
CA LEU A 253 5.66 13.37 -10.26
C LEU A 253 5.94 13.76 -11.71
N ARG A 254 4.88 13.88 -12.51
CA ARG A 254 4.93 14.19 -13.93
C ARG A 254 4.23 15.51 -14.23
N GLY A 255 4.86 16.39 -14.99
CA GLY A 255 4.29 17.65 -15.45
C GLY A 255 3.69 17.49 -16.84
N LEU A 256 2.43 17.91 -17.01
CA LEU A 256 1.71 17.86 -18.29
C LEU A 256 1.52 19.26 -18.85
N ASP A 257 2.08 19.53 -20.02
CA ASP A 257 1.77 20.72 -20.80
C ASP A 257 0.53 20.47 -21.68
N LEU A 258 -0.61 21.00 -21.26
CA LEU A 258 -1.87 20.89 -22.01
C LEU A 258 -1.88 21.69 -23.32
N ASN A 259 -0.93 22.59 -23.57
CA ASN A 259 -0.84 23.29 -24.85
C ASN A 259 -0.10 22.46 -25.90
N THR A 260 1.09 21.96 -25.55
CA THR A 260 1.96 21.23 -26.49
C THR A 260 1.72 19.72 -26.49
N GLY A 261 1.19 19.17 -25.39
CA GLY A 261 1.11 17.74 -25.17
C GLY A 261 2.37 17.14 -24.53
N GLU A 262 3.36 17.94 -24.14
CA GLU A 262 4.58 17.43 -23.53
C GLU A 262 4.33 16.87 -22.11
N VAL A 263 4.95 15.73 -21.80
CA VAL A 263 5.01 15.11 -20.48
C VAL A 263 6.46 15.03 -20.05
N LYS A 264 6.75 15.51 -18.83
CA LYS A 264 8.11 15.48 -18.27
C LYS A 264 8.12 15.03 -16.80
N THR A 265 9.19 14.38 -16.38
CA THR A 265 9.44 14.10 -14.96
C THR A 265 9.84 15.39 -14.26
N ILE A 266 9.18 15.71 -13.16
CA ILE A 266 9.40 16.95 -12.39
C ILE A 266 9.80 16.71 -10.93
N ALA A 267 9.58 15.50 -10.41
CA ALA A 267 10.10 15.03 -9.14
C ALA A 267 10.25 13.51 -9.16
N GLY A 268 11.16 12.98 -8.35
CA GLY A 268 11.43 11.56 -8.22
C GLY A 268 12.48 11.04 -9.17
N THR A 269 13.40 10.23 -8.64
CA THR A 269 14.40 9.49 -9.43
C THR A 269 13.80 8.29 -10.16
N GLY A 270 12.64 7.80 -9.69
CA GLY A 270 12.02 6.53 -10.06
C GLY A 270 12.44 5.34 -9.20
N LYS A 271 13.29 5.54 -8.18
CA LYS A 271 13.53 4.55 -7.13
C LYS A 271 12.56 4.77 -5.98
N GLN A 272 12.16 3.69 -5.32
CA GLN A 272 11.36 3.74 -4.12
C GLN A 272 12.22 4.25 -2.95
N TRP A 273 11.76 5.30 -2.30
CA TRP A 273 12.35 5.76 -1.04
C TRP A 273 12.12 4.73 0.07
N ARG A 274 13.20 4.35 0.75
CA ARG A 274 13.19 3.44 1.92
C ARG A 274 13.79 4.09 3.15
N ASP A 275 14.84 4.87 2.96
CA ASP A 275 15.54 5.62 3.98
C ASP A 275 16.28 6.83 3.36
N GLY A 276 16.94 7.61 4.22
CA GLY A 276 17.75 8.74 3.78
C GLY A 276 16.97 10.05 3.61
N THR A 277 17.50 10.93 2.78
CA THR A 277 16.98 12.29 2.58
C THR A 277 15.67 12.28 1.80
N ASP A 278 14.70 13.07 2.25
CA ASP A 278 13.38 13.24 1.65
C ASP A 278 13.05 14.71 1.33
N THR A 279 14.07 15.56 1.39
CA THR A 279 13.97 17.00 1.24
C THR A 279 15.15 17.52 0.43
N GLY A 280 14.88 18.31 -0.60
CA GLY A 280 15.91 18.86 -1.48
C GLY A 280 15.38 19.08 -2.90
N LYS A 281 16.29 19.02 -3.87
CA LYS A 281 15.95 19.15 -5.29
C LYS A 281 15.09 17.97 -5.72
N ALA A 282 13.91 18.24 -6.25
CA ALA A 282 12.87 17.24 -6.41
C ALA A 282 13.26 16.06 -7.31
N LEU A 283 14.16 16.27 -8.28
CA LEU A 283 14.67 15.23 -9.17
C LEU A 283 15.77 14.35 -8.56
N ASP A 284 16.34 14.75 -7.43
CA ASP A 284 17.39 14.02 -6.71
C ASP A 284 16.84 13.21 -5.54
N ILE A 285 15.55 13.40 -5.20
CA ILE A 285 14.89 12.73 -4.08
C ILE A 285 14.12 11.52 -4.58
N ASP A 286 14.39 10.34 -4.01
CA ASP A 286 13.57 9.16 -4.20
C ASP A 286 12.17 9.42 -3.61
N LEU A 287 11.11 9.09 -4.33
CA LEU A 287 9.74 9.16 -3.81
C LEU A 287 9.23 7.74 -3.51
N THR A 288 8.10 7.61 -2.85
CA THR A 288 7.53 6.31 -2.53
C THR A 288 6.01 6.36 -2.65
N SER A 289 5.55 5.85 -3.79
CA SER A 289 4.14 5.81 -4.19
C SER A 289 3.37 7.11 -3.93
N PRO A 290 3.69 8.21 -4.65
CA PRO A 290 2.82 9.37 -4.64
C PRO A 290 1.45 8.96 -5.19
N TRP A 291 0.37 9.16 -4.40
CA TRP A 291 -0.95 8.60 -4.69
C TRP A 291 -1.99 9.65 -5.08
N ASP A 292 -2.01 10.78 -4.38
CA ASP A 292 -2.78 11.96 -4.79
C ASP A 292 -1.95 13.22 -4.71
N VAL A 293 -2.35 14.23 -5.46
CA VAL A 293 -1.72 15.55 -5.47
C VAL A 293 -2.78 16.64 -5.51
N THR A 294 -2.54 17.75 -4.81
CA THR A 294 -3.37 18.95 -4.92
C THR A 294 -2.55 20.21 -4.73
N TRP A 295 -2.88 21.28 -5.44
CA TRP A 295 -2.35 22.60 -5.11
C TRP A 295 -3.00 23.11 -3.83
N TRP A 296 -2.19 23.57 -2.86
CA TRP A 296 -2.71 24.17 -1.63
C TRP A 296 -1.86 25.38 -1.22
N ALA A 297 -2.45 26.57 -1.40
CA ALA A 297 -1.75 27.84 -1.20
C ALA A 297 -1.14 28.03 0.21
N PRO A 298 -1.80 27.63 1.31
CA PRO A 298 -1.21 27.70 2.66
C PRO A 298 0.11 26.92 2.80
N ALA A 299 0.26 25.77 2.13
CA ALA A 299 1.51 25.01 2.14
C ALA A 299 2.56 25.55 1.15
N GLY A 300 2.15 26.45 0.23
CA GLY A 300 3.03 27.09 -0.74
C GLY A 300 3.37 26.23 -1.96
N GLY A 301 2.60 25.19 -2.26
CA GLY A 301 2.91 24.30 -3.39
C GLY A 301 1.88 23.20 -3.64
N VAL A 302 2.33 22.17 -4.36
CA VAL A 302 1.56 20.93 -4.57
C VAL A 302 1.81 20.01 -3.38
N VAL A 303 0.77 19.73 -2.61
CA VAL A 303 0.80 18.71 -1.57
C VAL A 303 0.70 17.34 -2.23
N VAL A 304 1.52 16.41 -1.78
CA VAL A 304 1.66 15.05 -2.31
C VAL A 304 1.36 14.06 -1.19
N ALA A 305 0.44 13.15 -1.43
CA ALA A 305 0.17 12.02 -0.55
C ALA A 305 1.23 10.94 -0.85
N MET A 306 2.23 10.81 0.02
CA MET A 306 3.24 9.75 -0.10
C MET A 306 2.71 8.51 0.61
N ALA A 307 1.86 7.76 -0.08
CA ALA A 307 1.20 6.58 0.44
C ALA A 307 2.22 5.54 0.94
N GLY A 308 3.33 5.38 0.21
CA GLY A 308 4.34 4.35 0.46
C GLY A 308 5.19 4.53 1.71
N ASN A 309 5.22 5.72 2.32
CA ASN A 309 5.86 5.93 3.62
C ASN A 309 4.96 6.65 4.62
N HIS A 310 3.66 6.73 4.35
CA HIS A 310 2.67 7.33 5.25
C HIS A 310 3.04 8.78 5.66
N THR A 311 3.40 9.60 4.68
CA THR A 311 3.69 11.03 4.89
C THR A 311 2.96 11.92 3.88
N LEU A 312 2.94 13.22 4.17
CA LEU A 312 2.61 14.24 3.19
C LEU A 312 3.89 15.00 2.84
N SER A 313 4.11 15.26 1.55
CA SER A 313 5.19 16.12 1.07
C SER A 313 4.63 17.35 0.37
N VAL A 314 5.45 18.40 0.21
CA VAL A 314 5.13 19.57 -0.61
C VAL A 314 6.19 19.72 -1.68
N PHE A 315 5.73 19.76 -2.93
CA PHE A 315 6.53 20.07 -4.10
C PHE A 315 6.27 21.52 -4.54
N ASP A 316 7.32 22.33 -4.61
CA ASP A 316 7.28 23.66 -5.19
C ASP A 316 7.71 23.60 -6.67
N PRO A 317 6.78 23.75 -7.62
CA PRO A 317 7.08 23.66 -9.05
C PRO A 317 7.98 24.80 -9.55
N VAL A 318 8.08 25.91 -8.83
CA VAL A 318 8.86 27.08 -9.23
C VAL A 318 10.34 26.93 -8.89
N SER A 319 10.64 26.51 -7.65
CA SER A 319 12.02 26.27 -7.20
C SER A 319 12.55 24.88 -7.59
N GLY A 320 11.64 23.95 -7.90
CA GLY A 320 11.96 22.56 -8.18
C GLY A 320 12.41 21.81 -6.92
N ASP A 321 11.93 22.23 -5.75
CA ASP A 321 12.24 21.62 -4.46
C ASP A 321 11.05 20.81 -3.94
N ILE A 322 11.36 19.71 -3.27
CA ILE A 322 10.39 18.90 -2.52
C ILE A 322 10.85 18.80 -1.07
N ARG A 323 9.90 18.71 -0.14
CA ARG A 323 10.17 18.50 1.28
C ARG A 323 9.09 17.67 1.92
N ARG A 324 9.45 16.93 2.97
CA ARG A 324 8.46 16.40 3.91
C ARG A 324 7.68 17.56 4.53
N PHE A 325 6.37 17.42 4.55
CA PHE A 325 5.44 18.43 5.04
C PHE A 325 4.74 17.99 6.32
N ALA A 326 4.31 16.72 6.40
CA ALA A 326 3.68 16.14 7.58
C ALA A 326 3.97 14.64 7.66
N GLY A 327 3.90 14.06 8.86
CA GLY A 327 4.00 12.61 9.07
C GLY A 327 5.39 12.16 9.51
N THR A 328 5.43 11.08 10.31
CA THR A 328 6.67 10.53 10.89
C THR A 328 7.19 9.27 10.19
N THR A 329 6.49 8.79 9.17
CA THR A 329 6.57 7.44 8.58
C THR A 329 6.05 6.29 9.43
N VAL A 330 5.54 6.55 10.64
CA VAL A 330 4.87 5.51 11.43
C VAL A 330 3.47 5.31 10.86
N GLU A 331 3.14 4.07 10.50
CA GLU A 331 1.79 3.69 10.10
C GLU A 331 0.85 3.71 11.31
N GLY A 332 -0.15 4.59 11.29
CA GLY A 332 -1.14 4.66 12.37
C GLY A 332 -2.01 5.91 12.32
N LEU A 333 -2.69 6.19 13.43
CA LEU A 333 -3.55 7.34 13.59
C LEU A 333 -3.11 8.17 14.80
N ARG A 334 -2.54 9.35 14.53
CA ARG A 334 -2.20 10.34 15.58
C ARG A 334 -2.40 11.76 15.04
N ASP A 335 -3.20 12.54 15.76
CA ASP A 335 -3.43 13.96 15.53
C ASP A 335 -2.36 14.82 16.23
N GLY A 336 -2.39 16.14 16.00
CA GLY A 336 -1.48 17.10 16.64
C GLY A 336 -0.63 17.86 15.63
N ASP A 337 0.58 18.28 16.03
CA ASP A 337 1.52 18.94 15.13
C ASP A 337 1.78 18.06 13.90
N ALA A 338 1.77 18.67 12.72
CA ALA A 338 1.87 17.95 11.45
C ALA A 338 3.16 17.12 11.32
N HIS A 339 4.28 17.54 11.92
CA HIS A 339 5.53 16.78 11.92
C HIS A 339 5.52 15.59 12.87
N GLU A 340 4.58 15.57 13.82
CA GLU A 340 4.40 14.48 14.77
C GLU A 340 3.20 13.59 14.42
N ALA A 341 2.30 14.02 13.53
CA ALA A 341 1.15 13.20 13.14
C ALA A 341 1.57 11.83 12.57
N PHE A 342 0.75 10.81 12.81
CA PHE A 342 0.89 9.50 12.17
C PHE A 342 -0.20 9.39 11.10
N PHE A 343 0.17 8.83 9.95
CA PHE A 343 -0.76 8.54 8.86
C PHE A 343 -0.69 7.06 8.52
N ALA A 344 -1.62 6.59 7.71
CA ALA A 344 -1.66 5.23 7.21
C ALA A 344 -2.22 5.23 5.78
N GLN A 345 -1.30 5.41 4.83
CA GLN A 345 -1.59 5.44 3.39
C GLN A 345 -2.55 6.59 3.02
N PRO A 346 -2.12 7.87 3.20
CA PRO A 346 -2.91 9.01 2.73
C PRO A 346 -3.12 8.89 1.22
N SER A 347 -4.37 9.01 0.77
CA SER A 347 -4.74 8.56 -0.59
C SER A 347 -5.57 9.55 -1.40
N GLY A 348 -6.21 10.54 -0.78
CA GLY A 348 -7.04 11.49 -1.51
C GLY A 348 -7.09 12.85 -0.83
N PHE A 349 -7.22 13.91 -1.61
CA PHE A 349 -7.29 15.30 -1.14
C PHE A 349 -8.52 16.07 -1.63
N ALA A 350 -8.96 17.03 -0.81
CA ALA A 350 -9.81 18.14 -1.22
C ALA A 350 -9.51 19.41 -0.41
N VAL A 351 -9.43 20.56 -1.10
CA VAL A 351 -9.11 21.86 -0.46
C VAL A 351 -10.39 22.63 -0.16
N ASP A 352 -10.47 23.19 1.05
CA ASP A 352 -11.48 24.15 1.49
C ASP A 352 -10.81 25.36 2.17
N GLY A 353 -10.36 26.32 1.37
CA GLY A 353 -9.66 27.51 1.85
C GLY A 353 -8.40 27.17 2.65
N GLN A 354 -8.46 27.39 3.97
CA GLN A 354 -7.36 27.11 4.91
C GLN A 354 -7.30 25.66 5.38
N LYS A 355 -8.27 24.81 5.01
CA LYS A 355 -8.27 23.40 5.34
C LYS A 355 -7.93 22.57 4.12
N LEU A 356 -7.02 21.62 4.30
CA LEU A 356 -6.83 20.52 3.37
C LEU A 356 -7.45 19.27 4.01
N TRP A 357 -8.56 18.82 3.45
CA TRP A 357 -9.18 17.54 3.80
C TRP A 357 -8.45 16.42 3.08
N PHE A 358 -8.30 15.29 3.76
CA PHE A 358 -7.73 14.10 3.18
C PHE A 358 -8.32 12.82 3.77
N VAL A 359 -8.25 11.75 2.99
CA VAL A 359 -8.59 10.39 3.46
C VAL A 359 -7.32 9.60 3.71
N ASP A 360 -7.32 8.89 4.82
CA ASP A 360 -6.22 8.06 5.31
C ASP A 360 -6.69 6.61 5.26
N ALA A 361 -6.29 5.90 4.20
CA ALA A 361 -7.05 4.74 3.71
C ALA A 361 -6.95 3.53 4.66
N GLU A 362 -5.75 3.25 5.18
CA GLU A 362 -5.53 2.06 6.01
C GLU A 362 -6.10 2.19 7.42
N THR A 363 -6.32 3.42 7.91
CA THR A 363 -7.07 3.74 9.14
C THR A 363 -8.56 3.99 8.89
N SER A 364 -9.01 3.90 7.63
CA SER A 364 -10.39 4.17 7.23
C SER A 364 -10.91 5.52 7.76
N ALA A 365 -10.07 6.55 7.66
CA ALA A 365 -10.31 7.83 8.32
C ALA A 365 -10.52 9.00 7.34
N LEU A 366 -11.37 9.95 7.75
CA LEU A 366 -11.43 11.29 7.17
C LEU A 366 -10.71 12.24 8.12
N ARG A 367 -9.78 13.04 7.59
CA ARG A 367 -8.90 13.91 8.37
C ARG A 367 -8.75 15.27 7.69
N TRP A 368 -8.25 16.26 8.41
CA TRP A 368 -7.88 17.54 7.82
C TRP A 368 -6.63 18.13 8.48
N ILE A 369 -5.95 18.99 7.73
CA ILE A 369 -4.80 19.78 8.18
C ILE A 369 -5.06 21.26 7.93
N GLU A 370 -4.68 22.10 8.89
CA GLU A 370 -4.84 23.57 8.80
C GLU A 370 -3.65 24.31 9.44
N PRO A 371 -3.38 25.56 9.03
CA PRO A 371 -2.30 26.37 9.61
C PRO A 371 -2.50 26.64 11.10
N ALA A 372 -1.42 26.54 11.87
CA ALA A 372 -1.36 26.82 13.30
C ALA A 372 -0.07 27.60 13.62
N GLY A 373 -0.13 28.93 13.46
CA GLY A 373 1.05 29.79 13.61
C GLY A 373 2.07 29.54 12.50
N GLU A 374 3.28 29.13 12.87
CA GLU A 374 4.36 28.78 11.93
C GLU A 374 4.34 27.29 11.51
N SER A 375 3.47 26.48 12.13
CA SER A 375 3.29 25.05 11.84
C SER A 375 1.89 24.76 11.29
N PHE A 376 1.53 23.49 11.22
CA PHE A 376 0.22 22.98 10.85
C PHE A 376 -0.25 21.97 11.88
N THR A 377 -1.56 21.88 12.08
CA THR A 377 -2.17 20.89 12.98
C THR A 377 -3.04 19.94 12.18
N VAL A 378 -2.92 18.66 12.48
CA VAL A 378 -3.71 17.56 11.92
C VAL A 378 -4.82 17.17 12.89
N HIS A 379 -5.99 16.92 12.33
CA HIS A 379 -7.20 16.53 13.05
C HIS A 379 -7.91 15.37 12.36
N THR A 380 -8.58 14.52 13.15
CA THR A 380 -9.41 13.42 12.66
C THR A 380 -10.90 13.74 12.80
N ALA A 381 -11.65 13.60 11.71
CA ALA A 381 -13.11 13.73 11.69
C ALA A 381 -13.77 12.40 12.00
N VAL A 382 -13.36 11.35 11.29
CA VAL A 382 -13.92 10.00 11.31
C VAL A 382 -12.76 9.01 11.30
N GLY A 383 -12.90 7.89 12.01
CA GLY A 383 -11.87 6.84 12.11
C GLY A 383 -11.26 6.77 13.52
N THR A 384 -10.74 5.59 13.89
CA THR A 384 -10.22 5.33 15.24
C THR A 384 -8.82 4.70 15.25
N ASP A 385 -8.56 3.75 14.36
CA ASP A 385 -7.34 2.94 14.35
C ASP A 385 -7.21 2.17 13.02
N LEU A 386 -6.17 1.33 12.87
CA LEU A 386 -5.88 0.52 11.67
C LEU A 386 -6.79 -0.71 11.48
N PHE A 387 -7.59 -1.06 12.49
CA PHE A 387 -8.28 -2.35 12.55
C PHE A 387 -9.80 -2.24 12.60
N THR A 388 -10.33 -1.05 12.85
CA THR A 388 -11.77 -0.78 12.96
C THR A 388 -12.28 -0.11 11.69
N PHE A 389 -13.26 -0.73 11.04
CA PHE A 389 -13.84 -0.22 9.79
C PHE A 389 -15.27 -0.74 9.57
N GLY A 390 -15.89 -0.39 8.45
CA GLY A 390 -17.19 -0.92 8.04
C GLY A 390 -18.06 0.18 7.44
N HIS A 391 -19.37 -0.07 7.35
CA HIS A 391 -20.34 0.86 6.77
C HIS A 391 -21.38 1.24 7.81
N ALA A 392 -21.19 2.33 8.53
CA ALA A 392 -22.18 2.82 9.50
C ALA A 392 -22.31 4.34 9.44
N ASP A 393 -23.54 4.84 9.27
CA ASP A 393 -23.88 6.27 9.41
C ASP A 393 -24.07 6.64 10.89
N GLY A 394 -24.09 7.94 11.16
CA GLY A 394 -24.34 8.50 12.50
C GLY A 394 -23.30 9.55 12.90
N PRO A 395 -23.20 9.86 14.20
CA PRO A 395 -22.17 10.76 14.72
C PRO A 395 -20.77 10.28 14.32
N SER A 396 -19.90 11.23 13.99
CA SER A 396 -18.57 10.96 13.41
C SER A 396 -17.64 10.07 14.24
N ASP A 397 -17.82 10.01 15.57
CA ASP A 397 -17.10 9.13 16.49
C ASP A 397 -17.61 7.68 16.49
N GLN A 398 -18.77 7.43 15.88
CA GLN A 398 -19.40 6.12 15.74
C GLN A 398 -19.50 5.67 14.28
N ALA A 399 -19.46 6.61 13.34
CA ALA A 399 -19.49 6.35 11.93
C ALA A 399 -18.28 5.54 11.48
N LEU A 400 -18.48 4.70 10.48
CA LEU A 400 -17.44 3.83 9.93
C LEU A 400 -17.34 4.00 8.42
N LEU A 401 -16.10 3.99 7.96
CA LEU A 401 -15.68 3.93 6.56
C LEU A 401 -14.86 2.65 6.36
N GLN A 402 -14.56 2.31 5.11
CA GLN A 402 -13.69 1.20 4.75
C GLN A 402 -12.83 1.58 3.54
N HIS A 403 -11.53 1.77 3.80
CA HIS A 403 -10.51 2.11 2.79
C HIS A 403 -10.92 3.24 1.83
N PRO A 404 -11.30 4.43 2.32
CA PRO A 404 -11.69 5.53 1.45
C PRO A 404 -10.49 6.08 0.67
N LEU A 405 -10.62 6.22 -0.66
CA LEU A 405 -9.54 6.69 -1.53
C LEU A 405 -9.77 8.09 -2.13
N GLY A 406 -10.99 8.61 -2.08
CA GLY A 406 -11.33 9.90 -2.68
C GLY A 406 -12.26 10.75 -1.82
N LEU A 407 -12.23 12.06 -2.05
CA LEU A 407 -13.16 13.00 -1.43
C LEU A 407 -13.34 14.25 -2.30
N ALA A 408 -14.40 15.00 -2.04
CA ALA A 408 -14.66 16.32 -2.60
C ALA A 408 -15.37 17.21 -1.58
N VAL A 409 -15.00 18.49 -1.54
CA VAL A 409 -15.73 19.50 -0.77
C VAL A 409 -16.93 19.97 -1.59
N LEU A 410 -18.11 19.91 -0.99
CA LEU A 410 -19.37 20.34 -1.58
C LEU A 410 -19.57 21.85 -1.43
N PRO A 411 -20.39 22.50 -2.27
CA PRO A 411 -20.63 23.95 -2.20
C PRO A 411 -21.15 24.49 -0.87
N ASP A 412 -21.76 23.62 -0.07
CA ASP A 412 -22.30 23.94 1.26
C ASP A 412 -21.28 23.73 2.40
N GLY A 413 -20.02 23.43 2.07
CA GLY A 413 -18.94 23.17 3.01
C GLY A 413 -18.91 21.74 3.59
N ARG A 414 -19.84 20.86 3.18
CA ARG A 414 -19.81 19.44 3.57
C ARG A 414 -18.77 18.68 2.75
N VAL A 415 -18.35 17.52 3.24
CA VAL A 415 -17.33 16.70 2.56
C VAL A 415 -17.97 15.41 2.07
N ALA A 416 -17.98 15.21 0.75
CA ALA A 416 -18.32 13.93 0.14
C ALA A 416 -17.08 13.02 0.13
N ILE A 417 -17.27 11.74 0.45
CA ILE A 417 -16.20 10.75 0.63
C ILE A 417 -16.51 9.55 -0.25
N ALA A 418 -15.57 9.14 -1.09
CA ALA A 418 -15.62 7.87 -1.79
C ALA A 418 -15.14 6.77 -0.83
N ASP A 419 -16.11 6.10 -0.22
CA ASP A 419 -15.93 5.01 0.74
C ASP A 419 -15.75 3.70 -0.04
N THR A 420 -14.54 3.52 -0.56
CA THR A 420 -14.23 2.69 -1.72
C THR A 420 -14.64 1.23 -1.53
N TYR A 421 -14.27 0.60 -0.42
CA TYR A 421 -14.57 -0.82 -0.20
C TYR A 421 -16.01 -1.07 0.27
N ASN A 422 -16.71 -0.03 0.75
CA ASN A 422 -18.15 -0.11 0.95
C ASN A 422 -18.96 0.15 -0.33
N GLY A 423 -18.30 0.46 -1.46
CA GLY A 423 -18.96 0.77 -2.73
C GLY A 423 -19.94 1.95 -2.62
N ALA A 424 -19.61 2.93 -1.78
CA ALA A 424 -20.54 3.98 -1.36
C ALA A 424 -19.93 5.38 -1.44
N ILE A 425 -20.79 6.37 -1.65
CA ILE A 425 -20.46 7.79 -1.44
C ILE A 425 -21.10 8.25 -0.14
N ARG A 426 -20.26 8.72 0.78
CA ARG A 426 -20.66 9.20 2.11
C ARG A 426 -20.55 10.71 2.17
N ARG A 427 -21.18 11.34 3.15
CA ARG A 427 -21.14 12.78 3.40
C ARG A 427 -20.92 13.06 4.87
N TYR A 428 -19.85 13.77 5.19
CA TYR A 428 -19.59 14.35 6.49
C TYR A 428 -20.11 15.79 6.56
N ASP A 429 -20.89 16.09 7.59
CA ASP A 429 -21.33 17.44 7.92
C ASP A 429 -20.44 18.02 9.05
N PRO A 430 -19.58 19.01 8.77
CA PRO A 430 -18.71 19.58 9.81
C PRO A 430 -19.46 20.40 10.86
N PHE A 431 -20.72 20.78 10.62
CA PHE A 431 -21.52 21.57 11.56
C PHE A 431 -22.23 20.68 12.58
N THR A 432 -22.80 19.56 12.15
CA THR A 432 -23.46 18.60 13.05
C THR A 432 -22.52 17.49 13.52
N ARG A 433 -21.41 17.29 12.82
CA ARG A 433 -20.48 16.16 12.96
C ARG A 433 -21.11 14.80 12.67
N ASP A 434 -22.10 14.75 11.79
CA ASP A 434 -22.70 13.50 11.34
C ASP A 434 -22.13 13.02 10.00
N VAL A 435 -22.11 11.71 9.83
CA VAL A 435 -21.84 11.02 8.56
C VAL A 435 -23.12 10.37 8.07
N THR A 436 -23.43 10.58 6.79
CA THR A 436 -24.62 10.02 6.12
C THR A 436 -24.24 9.40 4.78
N THR A 437 -24.98 8.38 4.32
CA THR A 437 -24.79 7.80 2.99
C THR A 437 -25.57 8.57 1.93
N LEU A 438 -24.89 8.99 0.86
CA LEU A 438 -25.52 9.64 -0.29
C LEU A 438 -26.02 8.62 -1.32
N ALA A 439 -25.18 7.64 -1.66
CA ALA A 439 -25.50 6.59 -2.62
C ALA A 439 -24.58 5.38 -2.44
N THR A 440 -25.00 4.21 -2.95
CA THR A 440 -24.28 2.94 -2.90
C THR A 440 -24.34 2.21 -4.24
N GLY A 441 -23.60 1.12 -4.38
CA GLY A 441 -23.58 0.29 -5.60
C GLY A 441 -22.51 0.71 -6.61
N PHE A 442 -21.54 1.51 -6.18
CA PHE A 442 -20.39 1.89 -7.00
C PHE A 442 -19.31 0.81 -6.94
N ALA A 443 -18.68 0.55 -8.09
CA ALA A 443 -17.61 -0.43 -8.20
C ALA A 443 -16.26 0.18 -7.83
N GLU A 444 -15.90 0.08 -6.54
CA GLU A 444 -14.69 0.67 -5.93
C GLU A 444 -14.49 2.15 -6.34
N PRO A 445 -15.35 3.07 -5.86
CA PRO A 445 -15.21 4.49 -6.18
C PRO A 445 -13.91 5.03 -5.58
N GLN A 446 -13.04 5.62 -6.39
CA GLN A 446 -11.74 6.13 -5.96
C GLN A 446 -11.62 7.66 -6.04
N GLY A 447 -12.44 8.30 -6.86
CA GLY A 447 -12.38 9.74 -7.10
C GLY A 447 -13.75 10.37 -7.13
N LEU A 448 -13.80 11.65 -6.79
CA LEU A 448 -14.99 12.50 -6.89
C LEU A 448 -14.60 13.78 -7.62
N VAL A 449 -15.39 14.18 -8.61
CA VAL A 449 -15.15 15.40 -9.39
C VAL A 449 -16.46 16.15 -9.62
N ARG A 450 -16.42 17.48 -9.51
CA ARG A 450 -17.57 18.32 -9.84
C ARG A 450 -17.45 18.84 -11.27
N HIS A 451 -18.50 18.68 -12.05
CA HIS A 451 -18.61 19.16 -13.42
C HIS A 451 -20.04 19.60 -13.71
N ASP A 452 -20.23 20.76 -14.33
CA ASP A 452 -21.54 21.35 -14.64
C ASP A 452 -22.54 21.39 -13.47
N GLY A 453 -22.03 21.61 -12.25
CA GLY A 453 -22.84 21.70 -11.03
C GLY A 453 -23.15 20.36 -10.35
N GLU A 454 -22.97 19.24 -11.06
CA GLU A 454 -23.17 17.89 -10.56
C GLU A 454 -21.88 17.29 -9.96
N LEU A 455 -22.02 16.21 -9.19
CA LEU A 455 -20.92 15.42 -8.67
C LEU A 455 -20.84 14.10 -9.44
N TYR A 456 -19.67 13.79 -9.96
CA TYR A 456 -19.35 12.55 -10.64
C TYR A 456 -18.43 11.69 -9.77
N VAL A 457 -18.60 10.38 -9.91
CA VAL A 457 -17.88 9.32 -9.23
C VAL A 457 -16.97 8.62 -10.22
N VAL A 458 -15.69 8.53 -9.90
CA VAL A 458 -14.72 7.75 -10.67
C VAL A 458 -14.74 6.32 -10.11
N GLU A 459 -15.35 5.40 -10.85
CA GLU A 459 -15.50 4.00 -10.47
C GLU A 459 -14.36 3.17 -11.06
N SER A 460 -13.37 2.83 -10.24
CA SER A 460 -12.17 2.13 -10.70
C SER A 460 -12.52 0.74 -11.22
N ALA A 461 -13.09 -0.13 -10.38
CA ALA A 461 -13.48 -1.47 -10.82
C ALA A 461 -14.63 -1.45 -11.85
N GLY A 462 -15.34 -0.32 -11.95
CA GLY A 462 -16.39 -0.07 -12.92
C GLY A 462 -15.92 0.42 -14.30
N ASN A 463 -14.64 0.77 -14.46
CA ASN A 463 -14.04 1.28 -15.70
C ASN A 463 -14.77 2.50 -16.28
N ARG A 464 -15.26 3.41 -15.42
CA ARG A 464 -16.11 4.53 -15.85
C ARG A 464 -16.09 5.71 -14.88
N VAL A 465 -16.56 6.86 -15.38
CA VAL A 465 -16.95 8.01 -14.57
C VAL A 465 -18.46 8.17 -14.70
N THR A 466 -19.19 8.19 -13.59
CA THR A 466 -20.65 8.22 -13.57
C THR A 466 -21.16 9.40 -12.74
N PRO A 467 -22.26 10.06 -13.13
CA PRO A 467 -22.90 11.03 -12.23
C PRO A 467 -23.37 10.30 -10.99
N LEU A 468 -23.26 10.92 -9.81
CA LEU A 468 -23.74 10.37 -8.55
C LEU A 468 -25.24 10.01 -8.64
N GLY A 469 -26.02 10.83 -9.34
CA GLY A 469 -27.47 10.70 -9.49
C GLY A 469 -28.24 11.01 -8.19
N GLY A 470 -29.48 11.53 -8.33
CA GLY A 470 -30.38 11.80 -7.20
C GLY A 470 -30.32 13.23 -6.65
N ASN A 471 -31.42 13.71 -6.08
CA ASN A 471 -31.63 15.12 -5.67
C ASN A 471 -30.89 15.50 -4.36
N GLY A 472 -29.80 14.84 -4.01
CA GLY A 472 -29.07 15.09 -2.75
C GLY A 472 -29.80 14.69 -1.48
N GLN A 473 -30.86 13.86 -1.56
CA GLN A 473 -31.48 13.28 -0.36
C GLN A 473 -30.63 12.12 0.15
N ALA A 474 -29.89 12.37 1.24
CA ALA A 474 -29.14 11.35 1.96
C ALA A 474 -30.09 10.30 2.53
N THR A 475 -29.75 9.02 2.36
CA THR A 475 -30.44 7.89 2.99
C THR A 475 -29.61 7.38 4.16
N ALA A 476 -30.22 7.24 5.34
CA ALA A 476 -29.53 6.71 6.50
C ALA A 476 -29.29 5.18 6.36
N VAL A 477 -28.03 4.75 6.47
CA VAL A 477 -27.60 3.35 6.44
C VAL A 477 -27.10 2.92 7.82
N ALA A 478 -27.83 2.01 8.47
CA ALA A 478 -27.45 1.40 9.74
C ALA A 478 -26.71 0.07 9.51
N GLY A 479 -25.53 0.12 8.87
CA GLY A 479 -24.71 -1.09 8.68
C GLY A 479 -23.87 -1.44 9.91
N ARG A 480 -23.22 -2.60 9.87
CA ARG A 480 -22.53 -3.20 11.03
C ARG A 480 -21.07 -2.74 11.09
N ARG A 481 -20.56 -2.58 12.32
CA ARG A 481 -19.13 -2.48 12.59
C ARG A 481 -18.42 -3.77 12.16
N GLN A 482 -17.32 -3.62 11.45
CA GLN A 482 -16.43 -4.68 11.03
C GLN A 482 -15.03 -4.42 11.61
N ALA A 483 -14.21 -5.46 11.67
CA ALA A 483 -12.85 -5.35 12.14
C ALA A 483 -11.95 -6.31 11.35
N VAL A 484 -10.67 -5.98 11.27
CA VAL A 484 -9.66 -6.88 10.69
C VAL A 484 -9.72 -8.23 11.38
N GLN A 485 -9.91 -9.29 10.62
CA GLN A 485 -9.90 -10.66 11.14
C GLN A 485 -8.48 -11.23 11.08
N ARG A 486 -7.58 -10.77 11.95
CA ARG A 486 -6.29 -11.45 12.15
C ARG A 486 -6.37 -12.38 13.36
N PRO A 487 -6.00 -13.66 13.21
CA PRO A 487 -5.89 -14.56 14.35
C PRO A 487 -4.91 -13.99 15.39
N PRO A 488 -5.32 -13.84 16.67
CA PRO A 488 -4.40 -13.39 17.69
C PRO A 488 -3.35 -14.48 17.98
N THR A 489 -2.15 -14.06 18.32
CA THR A 489 -1.16 -14.97 18.89
C THR A 489 -1.54 -15.26 20.34
N VAL A 490 -1.82 -16.53 20.64
CA VAL A 490 -2.19 -16.96 21.99
C VAL A 490 -0.94 -17.17 22.84
N LEU A 491 -0.76 -16.34 23.87
CA LEU A 491 0.40 -16.35 24.76
C LEU A 491 -0.01 -16.68 26.20
N ALA A 492 0.91 -17.22 26.99
CA ALA A 492 0.70 -17.37 28.42
C ALA A 492 0.75 -15.99 29.11
N PRO A 493 -0.05 -15.74 30.16
CA PRO A 493 0.11 -14.55 30.98
C PRO A 493 1.50 -14.46 31.61
N GLY A 494 2.01 -13.23 31.80
CA GLY A 494 3.27 -12.97 32.49
C GLY A 494 4.47 -12.80 31.55
N GLU A 495 5.60 -13.44 31.88
CA GLU A 495 6.85 -13.33 31.13
C GLU A 495 6.85 -14.24 29.90
N VAL A 496 7.23 -13.68 28.75
CA VAL A 496 7.46 -14.43 27.51
C VAL A 496 8.80 -14.07 26.87
N GLU A 497 9.41 -15.04 26.19
CA GLU A 497 10.60 -14.83 25.36
C GLU A 497 10.19 -14.28 24.00
N PHE A 498 10.68 -13.10 23.67
CA PHE A 498 10.46 -12.43 22.39
C PHE A 498 11.72 -12.53 21.52
N SER A 499 11.56 -12.84 20.23
CA SER A 499 12.65 -12.85 19.27
C SER A 499 12.24 -12.35 17.89
N VAL A 500 13.16 -11.69 17.19
CA VAL A 500 13.09 -11.43 15.75
C VAL A 500 14.18 -12.25 15.07
N VAL A 501 13.79 -13.07 14.10
CA VAL A 501 14.72 -13.89 13.32
C VAL A 501 15.17 -13.11 12.10
N PHE A 502 16.48 -12.89 12.01
CA PHE A 502 17.13 -12.31 10.85
C PHE A 502 18.37 -13.12 10.48
N THR A 503 18.48 -13.50 9.21
CA THR A 503 19.68 -14.09 8.61
C THR A 503 19.98 -13.31 7.34
N PRO A 504 21.17 -12.69 7.21
CA PRO A 504 21.58 -12.03 5.96
C PRO A 504 21.46 -12.99 4.76
N PRO A 505 21.12 -12.47 3.57
CA PRO A 505 21.06 -13.29 2.37
C PRO A 505 22.44 -13.86 2.00
N PRO A 506 22.51 -14.89 1.14
CA PRO A 506 23.78 -15.46 0.69
C PRO A 506 24.74 -14.37 0.16
N GLY A 507 25.98 -14.37 0.67
CA GLY A 507 27.01 -13.41 0.29
C GLY A 507 26.96 -12.06 1.01
N GLU A 508 26.12 -11.91 2.04
CA GLU A 508 26.12 -10.76 2.94
C GLU A 508 26.35 -11.17 4.41
N LYS A 509 26.86 -10.22 5.21
CA LYS A 509 26.93 -10.31 6.67
C LYS A 509 26.37 -9.06 7.33
N LEU A 510 26.02 -9.19 8.61
CA LEU A 510 25.72 -8.05 9.47
C LEU A 510 26.92 -7.09 9.53
N ASP A 511 26.64 -5.79 9.38
CA ASP A 511 27.69 -4.77 9.41
C ASP A 511 27.79 -4.09 10.78
N GLU A 512 28.79 -4.51 11.55
CA GLU A 512 29.05 -3.98 12.88
C GLU A 512 30.13 -2.88 12.90
N ARG A 513 30.62 -2.43 11.72
CA ARG A 513 31.77 -1.51 11.62
C ARG A 513 31.56 -0.17 12.32
N TYR A 514 30.31 0.29 12.42
CA TYR A 514 29.94 1.61 12.98
C TYR A 514 29.00 1.51 14.19
N GLY A 515 28.88 0.32 14.79
CA GLY A 515 28.00 0.06 15.93
C GLY A 515 27.10 -1.14 15.70
N PRO A 516 26.07 -1.32 16.54
CA PRO A 516 25.12 -2.41 16.41
C PRO A 516 24.44 -2.36 15.04
N SER A 517 24.49 -3.48 14.33
CA SER A 517 23.87 -3.65 13.01
C SER A 517 22.35 -3.79 13.08
N THR A 518 21.79 -3.92 14.29
CA THR A 518 20.37 -4.18 14.53
C THR A 518 19.73 -3.17 15.47
N ARG A 519 18.44 -2.92 15.26
CA ARG A 519 17.59 -2.11 16.14
C ARG A 519 16.25 -2.80 16.32
N LEU A 520 15.73 -2.80 17.54
CA LEU A 520 14.43 -3.37 17.92
C LEU A 520 13.68 -2.40 18.84
N GLU A 521 12.48 -2.03 18.46
CA GLU A 521 11.55 -1.25 19.26
C GLU A 521 10.27 -2.06 19.50
N ILE A 522 9.83 -2.12 20.76
CA ILE A 522 8.58 -2.80 21.15
C ILE A 522 7.72 -1.81 21.93
N THR A 523 6.50 -1.58 21.44
CA THR A 523 5.44 -0.84 22.14
C THR A 523 4.16 -1.68 22.14
N ALA A 524 3.11 -1.19 22.79
CA ALA A 524 1.83 -1.87 22.82
C ALA A 524 0.65 -0.89 22.80
N SER A 525 -0.48 -1.40 22.33
CA SER A 525 -1.78 -0.76 22.47
C SER A 525 -2.76 -1.71 23.18
N PRO A 526 -3.34 -1.30 24.33
CA PRO A 526 -3.01 -0.06 25.02
C PRO A 526 -1.59 -0.11 25.65
N PRO A 527 -0.93 1.02 25.93
CA PRO A 527 0.46 1.03 26.42
C PRO A 527 0.69 0.23 27.70
N GLU A 528 -0.30 0.20 28.59
CA GLU A 528 -0.29 -0.56 29.85
C GLU A 528 -0.31 -2.08 29.67
N LEU A 529 -0.46 -2.59 28.44
CA LEU A 529 -0.35 -4.02 28.15
C LEU A 529 1.01 -4.59 28.57
N LEU A 530 2.08 -3.81 28.41
CA LEU A 530 3.45 -4.19 28.77
C LEU A 530 3.82 -3.61 30.14
N ALA A 531 4.12 -4.49 31.09
CA ALA A 531 4.68 -4.12 32.39
C ALA A 531 6.20 -3.92 32.33
N ASP A 532 6.89 -4.70 31.47
CA ASP A 532 8.34 -4.60 31.25
C ASP A 532 8.74 -5.06 29.85
N GLY A 533 9.91 -4.61 29.37
CA GLY A 533 10.50 -5.01 28.09
C GLY A 533 10.11 -4.14 26.88
N ALA A 534 9.31 -3.09 27.08
CA ALA A 534 9.02 -2.07 26.07
C ALA A 534 10.23 -1.17 25.77
N GLY A 535 10.18 -0.45 24.66
CA GLY A 535 11.19 0.54 24.25
C GLY A 535 12.21 0.04 23.23
N VAL A 536 13.20 0.88 22.97
CA VAL A 536 14.22 0.68 21.91
C VAL A 536 15.46 -0.01 22.47
N GLY A 537 16.00 -0.97 21.73
CA GLY A 537 17.28 -1.63 21.99
C GLY A 537 17.88 -2.19 20.70
N THR A 538 18.97 -2.94 20.82
CA THR A 538 19.70 -3.51 19.66
C THR A 538 19.57 -5.02 19.58
N ASP A 539 19.36 -5.68 20.72
CA ASP A 539 19.17 -7.13 20.77
C ASP A 539 17.84 -7.52 20.11
N LEU A 540 17.90 -8.41 19.13
CA LEU A 540 16.71 -8.99 18.49
C LEU A 540 16.01 -10.04 19.37
N VAL A 541 16.55 -10.32 20.56
CA VAL A 541 15.94 -11.23 21.55
C VAL A 541 15.78 -10.48 22.86
N ARG A 542 14.58 -10.55 23.44
CA ARG A 542 14.25 -9.85 24.69
C ARG A 542 13.23 -10.66 25.50
N ARG A 543 13.24 -10.52 26.82
CA ARG A 543 12.10 -10.94 27.64
C ARG A 543 11.15 -9.77 27.81
N ILE A 544 9.87 -10.02 27.59
CA ILE A 544 8.82 -9.02 27.83
C ILE A 544 7.86 -9.57 28.88
N THR A 545 7.36 -8.69 29.74
CA THR A 545 6.39 -9.06 30.78
C THR A 545 5.09 -8.34 30.53
N PHE A 546 4.00 -9.09 30.38
CA PHE A 546 2.67 -8.52 30.26
C PHE A 546 2.08 -8.15 31.62
N ALA A 547 1.27 -7.10 31.65
CA ALA A 547 0.62 -6.64 32.87
C ALA A 547 -0.34 -7.71 33.45
N ALA A 548 -0.36 -7.80 34.78
CA ALA A 548 -1.24 -8.74 35.47
C ALA A 548 -2.72 -8.42 35.17
N GLY A 549 -3.48 -9.42 34.75
CA GLY A 549 -4.89 -9.27 34.39
C GLY A 549 -5.15 -8.79 32.96
N ALA A 550 -4.11 -8.57 32.14
CA ALA A 550 -4.28 -8.34 30.72
C ALA A 550 -4.90 -9.58 30.04
N THR A 551 -5.90 -9.35 29.18
CA THR A 551 -6.60 -10.41 28.45
C THR A 551 -6.25 -10.44 26.97
N GLU A 552 -6.04 -9.27 26.37
CA GLU A 552 -5.70 -9.09 24.97
C GLU A 552 -5.08 -7.71 24.72
N GLY A 553 -4.49 -7.52 23.55
CA GLY A 553 -3.95 -6.25 23.08
C GLY A 553 -3.19 -6.40 21.78
N VAL A 554 -2.48 -5.36 21.36
CA VAL A 554 -1.64 -5.40 20.15
C VAL A 554 -0.22 -4.99 20.51
N LEU A 555 0.76 -5.85 20.25
CA LEU A 555 2.17 -5.48 20.27
C LEU A 555 2.52 -4.75 18.97
N GLN A 556 3.21 -3.63 19.08
CA GLN A 556 3.80 -2.93 17.95
C GLN A 556 5.31 -3.17 18.00
N VAL A 557 5.87 -3.75 16.95
CA VAL A 557 7.28 -4.12 16.88
C VAL A 557 7.89 -3.49 15.64
N VAL A 558 9.02 -2.82 15.77
CA VAL A 558 9.84 -2.35 14.65
C VAL A 558 11.22 -2.98 14.77
N ALA A 559 11.64 -3.73 13.76
CA ALA A 559 12.98 -4.28 13.69
C ALA A 559 13.72 -3.77 12.45
N GLN A 560 15.02 -3.53 12.61
CA GLN A 560 15.92 -3.14 11.54
C GLN A 560 17.21 -3.95 11.64
N ALA A 561 17.78 -4.31 10.49
CA ALA A 561 19.11 -4.90 10.39
C ALA A 561 19.85 -4.37 9.15
N ALA A 562 21.12 -4.02 9.34
CA ALA A 562 22.02 -3.63 8.26
C ALA A 562 22.93 -4.82 7.88
N SER A 563 22.91 -5.21 6.61
CA SER A 563 23.80 -6.21 6.04
C SER A 563 24.58 -5.66 4.84
N CYS A 564 25.80 -6.12 4.65
CA CYS A 564 26.65 -5.72 3.52
C CYS A 564 27.30 -6.92 2.85
N ASP A 565 27.64 -6.76 1.58
CA ASP A 565 28.38 -7.77 0.82
C ASP A 565 29.65 -8.23 1.54
N ASP A 566 29.91 -9.54 1.52
CA ASP A 566 31.02 -10.19 2.24
C ASP A 566 32.41 -9.94 1.63
N GLY A 567 32.51 -9.15 0.56
CA GLY A 567 33.77 -8.82 -0.11
C GLY A 567 33.72 -7.52 -0.94
N GLY A 568 34.91 -7.01 -1.28
CA GLY A 568 35.10 -5.77 -2.06
C GLY A 568 35.70 -4.63 -1.25
N GLU A 569 36.33 -3.67 -1.95
CA GLU A 569 36.94 -2.47 -1.34
C GLU A 569 35.86 -1.48 -0.83
N HIS A 570 34.65 -1.56 -1.41
CA HIS A 570 33.46 -0.79 -1.03
C HIS A 570 32.21 -1.70 -1.04
N PRO A 571 31.97 -2.49 0.02
CA PRO A 571 30.82 -3.40 0.05
C PRO A 571 29.52 -2.60 0.06
N ALA A 572 28.57 -2.99 -0.80
CA ALA A 572 27.25 -2.38 -0.79
C ALA A 572 26.50 -2.85 0.46
N CYS A 573 25.90 -1.90 1.18
CA CYS A 573 25.16 -2.14 2.41
C CYS A 573 23.68 -1.87 2.19
N ARG A 574 22.83 -2.63 2.86
CA ARG A 574 21.37 -2.55 2.78
C ARG A 574 20.78 -2.60 4.18
N ILE A 575 19.70 -1.86 4.38
CA ILE A 575 18.91 -1.91 5.60
C ILE A 575 17.62 -2.67 5.30
N THR A 576 17.42 -3.77 6.00
CA THR A 576 16.14 -4.46 6.08
C THR A 576 15.38 -3.90 7.27
N ARG A 577 14.15 -3.46 7.07
CA ARG A 577 13.25 -2.99 8.12
C ARG A 577 11.93 -3.73 8.01
N GLN A 578 11.35 -4.09 9.16
CA GLN A 578 9.99 -4.59 9.22
C GLN A 578 9.27 -4.09 10.47
N ASP A 579 8.02 -3.70 10.27
CA ASP A 579 7.11 -3.24 11.31
C ASP A 579 5.96 -4.26 11.45
N TRP A 580 5.60 -4.67 12.66
CA TRP A 580 4.49 -5.57 12.95
C TRP A 580 3.53 -4.96 13.95
N GLY A 581 2.23 -5.05 13.69
CA GLY A 581 1.22 -5.05 14.74
C GLY A 581 0.83 -6.49 15.03
N VAL A 582 1.10 -7.07 16.20
CA VAL A 582 0.78 -8.46 16.54
C VAL A 582 -0.35 -8.47 17.56
N PRO A 583 -1.59 -8.87 17.19
CA PRO A 583 -2.66 -9.06 18.15
C PRO A 583 -2.28 -10.23 19.05
N VAL A 584 -2.39 -10.04 20.35
CA VAL A 584 -2.09 -11.05 21.36
C VAL A 584 -3.34 -11.29 22.22
N ARG A 585 -3.54 -12.53 22.61
CA ARG A 585 -4.58 -12.94 23.57
C ARG A 585 -3.94 -13.86 24.61
N PHE A 586 -4.29 -13.67 25.87
CA PHE A 586 -3.69 -14.44 26.96
C PHE A 586 -4.59 -15.57 27.43
N GLU A 587 -4.03 -16.78 27.47
CA GLU A 587 -4.69 -17.99 27.93
C GLU A 587 -3.67 -18.83 28.73
N ASP A 588 -4.08 -19.53 29.79
CA ASP A 588 -3.16 -20.28 30.66
C ASP A 588 -2.33 -21.36 29.93
N GLY A 589 -2.84 -21.86 28.79
CA GLY A 589 -2.15 -22.81 27.91
C GLY A 589 -1.41 -22.17 26.73
N GLY A 590 -1.32 -20.84 26.67
CA GLY A 590 -0.69 -20.12 25.58
C GLY A 590 0.83 -20.29 25.53
N GLY A 591 1.42 -19.89 24.41
CA GLY A 591 2.88 -19.98 24.21
C GLY A 591 3.65 -19.05 25.16
N LYS A 592 4.82 -19.51 25.63
CA LYS A 592 5.76 -18.68 26.42
C LYS A 592 6.85 -18.02 25.57
N ALA A 593 6.73 -18.14 24.25
CA ALA A 593 7.65 -17.52 23.31
C ALA A 593 6.88 -16.94 22.12
N LEU A 594 7.31 -15.77 21.66
CA LEU A 594 6.86 -15.09 20.46
C LEU A 594 8.08 -14.86 19.55
N SER A 595 8.04 -15.42 18.34
CA SER A 595 9.08 -15.24 17.34
C SER A 595 8.49 -14.61 16.07
N LEU A 596 9.12 -13.55 15.59
CA LEU A 596 8.75 -12.86 14.35
C LEU A 596 9.86 -13.05 13.31
N MET A 597 9.49 -13.47 12.11
CA MET A 597 10.44 -13.64 11.00
C MET A 597 10.62 -12.31 10.27
N MET A 598 11.83 -11.73 10.30
CA MET A 598 12.18 -10.60 9.44
C MET A 598 12.70 -11.10 8.10
N ALA A 599 13.75 -11.92 8.12
CA ALA A 599 14.27 -12.61 6.93
C ALA A 599 15.11 -13.84 7.33
N GLY A 600 15.08 -14.91 6.56
CA GLY A 600 15.98 -16.06 6.74
C GLY A 600 15.28 -17.41 6.80
N GLU A 601 16.04 -18.44 7.20
CA GLU A 601 15.51 -19.79 7.31
C GLU A 601 14.63 -19.93 8.58
N PRO A 602 13.42 -20.48 8.49
CA PRO A 602 12.63 -20.78 9.68
C PRO A 602 13.31 -21.90 10.46
N LYS A 603 13.88 -21.56 11.63
CA LYS A 603 14.39 -22.56 12.58
C LYS A 603 13.22 -23.34 13.18
N ALA A 604 13.39 -24.66 13.35
CA ALA A 604 12.43 -25.41 14.15
C ALA A 604 12.41 -24.81 15.57
N PRO A 605 11.23 -24.67 16.22
CA PRO A 605 11.20 -24.28 17.62
C PRO A 605 12.10 -25.23 18.39
N ALA A 606 12.98 -24.69 19.23
CA ALA A 606 13.75 -25.50 20.15
C ALA A 606 12.75 -26.34 20.94
N THR A 607 12.71 -27.64 20.69
CA THR A 607 11.93 -28.56 21.51
C THR A 607 12.55 -28.51 22.90
N GLY A 608 11.95 -27.72 23.79
CA GLY A 608 12.27 -27.75 25.21
C GLY A 608 12.10 -29.18 25.70
N GLN A 609 13.18 -29.75 26.21
CA GLN A 609 13.10 -30.90 27.11
C GLN A 609 12.57 -30.46 28.46
#